data_AF-A0A403SCF5-F1
#
_entry.id   AF-A0A403SCF5-F1
#
_cell.length_a   1.000
_cell.length_b   1.000
_cell.length_c   1.000
_cell.angle_alpha   90.00
_cell.angle_beta   90.00
_cell.angle_gamma   90.00
#
_symmetry.space_group_name_H-M   'P 1'
#
loop_
_entity.id
_entity.type
_entity.pdbx_description
1 polymer ?
#
loop_
_entity_poly.entity_id
_entity_poly.type
_entity_poly.pdbx_seq_one_letter_code
_entity_poly.pdbx_strand_id
1 'polypeptide(L)'
;MITHYDIKMETQRLKAVLSNEGVNIPPLLQVIRPGVCVFLFVFLWPTFVQFLLYHDSPRYSGVDVCISGMMGLILFVAITNGMMLYLSIPDKFRSESKIVICMYSKAKSYIYSFLIVFSLISFMHSFLYVFTLIVLYALFLLLYLIDISRYKLSGIVAVIQSLKKESVS
;
A
#
# COMPACT_ATOMS: atom_id res chain seq x y z
N MET A 1 19.34 13.20 -0.55
CA MET A 1 18.72 13.69 -1.81
C MET A 1 18.91 12.61 -2.86
N ILE A 2 17.85 12.19 -3.57
CA ILE A 2 17.93 11.20 -4.66
C ILE A 2 17.85 11.99 -5.97
N THR A 3 18.79 11.79 -6.88
CA THR A 3 18.82 12.48 -8.18
C THR A 3 18.23 11.60 -9.28
N HIS A 4 17.84 12.21 -10.42
CA HIS A 4 17.40 11.44 -11.59
C HIS A 4 18.51 10.55 -12.17
N TYR A 5 19.77 10.91 -11.96
CA TYR A 5 20.91 10.08 -12.36
C TYR A 5 20.97 8.79 -11.54
N ASP A 6 20.77 8.88 -10.22
CA ASP A 6 20.74 7.73 -9.32
C ASP A 6 19.63 6.75 -9.71
N ILE A 7 18.45 7.26 -10.09
CA ILE A 7 17.32 6.44 -10.54
C ILE A 7 17.65 5.66 -11.82
N LYS A 8 18.28 6.33 -12.80
CA LYS A 8 18.67 5.68 -14.06
C LYS A 8 19.73 4.61 -13.84
N MET A 9 20.74 4.91 -13.03
CA MET A 9 21.83 4.00 -12.70
C MET A 9 21.31 2.78 -11.91
N GLU A 10 20.47 2.97 -10.89
CA GLU A 10 19.88 1.87 -10.13
C GLU A 10 18.95 1.01 -10.98
N THR A 11 18.21 1.60 -11.94
CA THR A 11 17.38 0.84 -12.88
C THR A 11 18.23 -0.07 -13.77
N GLN A 12 19.37 0.42 -14.26
CA GLN A 12 20.31 -0.38 -15.06
C GLN A 12 20.96 -1.48 -14.21
N ARG A 13 21.35 -1.16 -12.96
CA ARG A 13 21.89 -2.13 -12.02
C ARG A 13 20.87 -3.22 -11.68
N LEU A 14 19.61 -2.84 -11.46
CA LEU A 14 18.52 -3.78 -11.22
C LEU A 14 18.31 -4.71 -12.41
N LYS A 15 18.32 -4.18 -13.65
CA LYS A 15 18.23 -5.00 -14.86
C LYS A 15 19.36 -6.03 -14.91
N ALA A 16 20.60 -5.62 -14.64
CA ALA A 16 21.76 -6.52 -14.66
C ALA A 16 21.66 -7.62 -13.58
N VAL A 17 21.24 -7.27 -12.36
CA VAL A 17 21.06 -8.24 -11.27
C VAL A 17 19.94 -9.23 -11.59
N LEU A 18 18.79 -8.74 -12.08
CA LEU A 18 17.66 -9.60 -12.42
C LEU A 18 17.94 -10.50 -13.64
N SER A 19 18.76 -10.07 -14.61
CA SER A 19 19.20 -10.93 -15.72
C SER A 19 20.14 -12.05 -15.28
N ASN A 20 20.88 -11.87 -14.17
CA ASN A 20 21.83 -12.87 -13.67
C ASN A 20 21.23 -13.78 -12.59
N GLU A 21 20.49 -13.22 -11.63
CA GLU A 21 19.94 -13.96 -10.48
C GLU A 21 18.46 -14.38 -10.70
N GLY A 22 17.78 -13.83 -11.72
CA GLY A 22 16.36 -14.06 -11.95
C GLY A 22 15.45 -13.26 -11.01
N VAL A 23 14.14 -13.37 -11.24
CA VAL A 23 13.11 -12.73 -10.40
C VAL A 23 12.77 -13.68 -9.25
N ASN A 24 12.79 -13.18 -8.01
CA ASN A 24 12.39 -13.99 -6.87
C ASN A 24 10.87 -14.24 -6.92
N ILE A 25 10.42 -15.47 -6.68
CA ILE A 25 9.00 -15.79 -6.57
C ILE A 25 8.63 -15.76 -5.09
N PRO A 26 7.99 -14.68 -4.60
CA PRO A 26 7.74 -14.56 -3.18
C PRO A 26 6.62 -15.49 -2.72
N PRO A 27 6.71 -16.06 -1.51
CA PRO A 27 5.65 -16.86 -0.95
C PRO A 27 4.41 -15.99 -0.69
N LEU A 28 3.26 -16.45 -1.18
CA LEU A 28 1.99 -15.71 -1.18
C LEU A 28 1.59 -15.20 0.22
N LEU A 29 1.85 -16.01 1.26
CA LEU A 29 1.54 -15.63 2.65
C LEU A 29 2.34 -14.39 3.12
N GLN A 30 3.60 -14.24 2.71
CA GLN A 30 4.40 -13.07 3.07
C GLN A 30 3.90 -11.80 2.36
N VAL A 31 3.42 -11.94 1.13
CA VAL A 31 2.90 -10.82 0.32
C VAL A 31 1.58 -10.31 0.90
N ILE A 32 0.70 -11.22 1.32
CA ILE A 32 -0.67 -10.93 1.77
C ILE A 32 -0.70 -10.42 3.22
N ARG A 33 0.21 -10.88 4.09
CA ARG A 33 0.23 -10.56 5.52
C ARG A 33 0.05 -9.07 5.85
N PRO A 34 0.84 -8.13 5.29
CA PRO A 34 0.68 -6.70 5.61
C PRO A 34 -0.67 -6.14 5.15
N GLY A 35 -1.16 -6.58 3.99
CA GLY A 35 -2.47 -6.16 3.49
C GLY A 35 -3.61 -6.63 4.40
N VAL A 36 -3.56 -7.90 4.84
CA VAL A 36 -4.57 -8.47 5.75
C VAL A 36 -4.58 -7.73 7.08
N CYS A 37 -3.41 -7.39 7.65
CA CYS A 37 -3.35 -6.61 8.87
C CYS A 37 -4.06 -5.25 8.74
N VAL A 38 -3.83 -4.53 7.63
CA VAL A 38 -4.49 -3.25 7.36
C VAL A 38 -5.99 -3.43 7.15
N PHE A 39 -6.40 -4.42 6.36
CA PHE A 39 -7.82 -4.71 6.13
C PHE A 39 -8.56 -5.03 7.42
N LEU A 40 -8.02 -5.93 8.24
CA LEU A 40 -8.63 -6.30 9.51
C LEU A 40 -8.73 -5.09 10.45
N PHE A 41 -7.71 -4.23 10.49
CA PHE A 41 -7.80 -3.01 11.29
C PHE A 41 -8.90 -2.07 10.80
N VAL A 42 -8.94 -1.77 9.50
CA VAL A 42 -9.94 -0.87 8.89
C VAL A 42 -11.36 -1.43 9.03
N PHE A 43 -11.53 -2.74 9.03
CA PHE A 43 -12.83 -3.40 9.20
C PHE A 43 -13.27 -3.47 10.68
N LEU A 44 -12.37 -3.89 11.57
CA LEU A 44 -12.70 -4.12 12.98
C LEU A 44 -12.80 -2.84 13.79
N TRP A 45 -11.99 -1.82 13.48
CA TRP A 45 -11.97 -0.57 14.25
C TRP A 45 -13.33 0.17 14.30
N PRO A 46 -13.99 0.48 13.17
CA PRO A 46 -15.31 1.15 13.21
C PRO A 46 -16.37 0.26 13.87
N THR A 47 -16.30 -1.07 13.67
CA THR A 47 -17.18 -2.03 14.35
C THR A 47 -17.02 -1.94 15.87
N PHE A 48 -15.79 -1.87 16.36
CA PHE A 48 -15.48 -1.72 17.78
C PHE A 48 -15.96 -0.38 18.34
N VAL A 49 -15.73 0.72 17.62
CA VAL A 49 -16.17 2.06 18.05
C VAL A 49 -17.69 2.15 18.12
N GLN A 50 -18.40 1.62 17.11
CA GLN A 50 -19.87 1.60 17.11
C GLN A 50 -20.45 0.74 18.23
N PHE A 51 -19.86 -0.43 18.46
CA PHE A 51 -20.27 -1.31 19.55
C PHE A 51 -20.09 -0.62 20.91
N LEU A 52 -18.98 0.08 21.15
CA LEU A 52 -18.74 0.75 22.43
C LEU A 52 -19.64 1.98 22.66
N LEU A 53 -19.83 2.81 21.63
CA LEU A 53 -20.43 4.14 21.81
C LEU A 53 -21.92 4.22 21.45
N TYR A 54 -22.42 3.30 20.62
CA TYR A 54 -23.72 3.46 19.97
C TYR A 54 -24.58 2.20 19.97
N HIS A 55 -24.28 1.19 20.81
CA HIS A 55 -25.01 -0.09 20.83
C HIS A 55 -26.53 0.03 21.02
N ASP A 56 -27.01 1.00 21.80
CA ASP A 56 -28.44 1.22 22.05
C ASP A 56 -29.07 2.25 21.10
N SER A 57 -28.32 2.77 20.12
CA SER A 57 -28.78 3.82 19.24
C SER A 57 -29.34 3.23 17.94
N PRO A 58 -30.43 3.79 17.36
CA PRO A 58 -30.83 3.49 15.99
C PRO A 58 -29.77 3.88 14.95
N ARG A 59 -28.69 4.56 15.37
CA ARG A 59 -27.47 4.83 14.59
C ARG A 59 -26.57 3.62 14.41
N TYR A 60 -26.84 2.48 15.06
CA TYR A 60 -26.16 1.22 14.76
C TYR A 60 -26.55 0.74 13.35
N SER A 61 -25.90 1.34 12.36
CA SER A 61 -26.10 1.06 10.95
C SER A 61 -24.87 0.33 10.43
N GLY A 62 -25.06 -0.90 9.96
CA GLY A 62 -23.98 -1.69 9.35
C GLY A 62 -23.38 -1.04 8.09
N VAL A 63 -23.95 0.06 7.59
CA VAL A 63 -23.47 0.79 6.40
C VAL A 63 -22.04 1.28 6.57
N ASP A 64 -21.71 1.87 7.72
CA ASP A 64 -20.36 2.38 8.01
C ASP A 64 -19.33 1.24 7.99
N VAL A 65 -19.67 0.09 8.57
CA VAL A 65 -18.83 -1.11 8.60
C VAL A 65 -18.66 -1.68 7.19
N CYS A 66 -19.75 -1.75 6.40
CA CYS A 66 -19.71 -2.23 5.02
C CYS A 66 -18.83 -1.34 4.12
N ILE A 67 -18.97 -0.02 4.20
CA ILE A 67 -18.18 0.91 3.39
C ILE A 67 -16.70 0.85 3.80
N SER A 68 -16.42 0.78 5.10
CA SER A 68 -15.06 0.60 5.62
C SER A 68 -14.45 -0.71 5.17
N GLY A 69 -15.22 -1.80 5.22
CA GLY A 69 -14.81 -3.11 4.71
C GLY A 69 -14.47 -3.06 3.23
N MET A 70 -15.32 -2.44 2.40
CA MET A 70 -15.06 -2.27 0.97
C MET A 70 -13.77 -1.47 0.70
N MET A 71 -13.59 -0.32 1.37
CA MET A 71 -12.37 0.49 1.23
C MET A 71 -11.12 -0.27 1.74
N GLY A 72 -11.26 -1.01 2.84
CA GLY A 72 -10.22 -1.88 3.38
C GLY A 72 -9.81 -2.98 2.39
N LEU A 73 -10.76 -3.57 1.65
CA LEU A 73 -10.46 -4.55 0.60
C LEU A 73 -9.69 -3.92 -0.56
N ILE A 74 -10.03 -2.69 -0.95
CA ILE A 74 -9.28 -1.99 -2.01
C ILE A 74 -7.82 -1.74 -1.54
N LEU A 75 -7.63 -1.30 -0.29
CA LEU A 75 -6.29 -1.15 0.29
C LEU A 75 -5.54 -2.48 0.36
N PHE A 76 -6.23 -3.55 0.74
CA PHE A 76 -5.65 -4.90 0.77
C PHE A 76 -5.07 -5.29 -0.58
N VAL A 77 -5.85 -5.12 -1.66
CA VAL A 77 -5.39 -5.44 -3.02
C VAL A 77 -4.21 -4.54 -3.42
N ALA A 78 -4.29 -3.24 -3.14
CA ALA A 78 -3.22 -2.29 -3.46
C ALA A 78 -1.91 -2.61 -2.73
N ILE A 79 -1.96 -2.90 -1.43
CA ILE A 79 -0.80 -3.26 -0.61
C ILE A 79 -0.22 -4.60 -1.08
N THR A 80 -1.06 -5.60 -1.30
CA THR A 80 -0.63 -6.93 -1.77
C THR A 80 0.08 -6.83 -3.12
N ASN A 81 -0.45 -6.04 -4.05
CA ASN A 81 0.19 -5.79 -5.35
C ASN A 81 1.55 -5.07 -5.19
N GLY A 82 1.62 -4.06 -4.32
CA GLY A 82 2.88 -3.37 -4.02
C GLY A 82 3.92 -4.30 -3.40
N MET A 83 3.50 -5.15 -2.46
CA MET A 83 4.37 -6.13 -1.81
C MET A 83 4.82 -7.24 -2.75
N MET A 84 3.99 -7.63 -3.72
CA MET A 84 4.36 -8.60 -4.75
C MET A 84 5.53 -8.08 -5.59
N LEU A 85 5.46 -6.82 -6.01
CA LEU A 85 6.54 -6.15 -6.75
C LEU A 85 7.77 -5.93 -5.87
N TYR A 86 7.59 -5.56 -4.61
CA TYR A 86 8.71 -5.36 -3.69
C TYR A 86 9.45 -6.66 -3.42
N LEU A 87 8.75 -7.76 -3.11
CA LEU A 87 9.37 -9.04 -2.77
C LEU A 87 9.92 -9.81 -3.99
N SER A 88 9.53 -9.44 -5.21
CA SER A 88 10.10 -10.02 -6.43
C SER A 88 11.52 -9.52 -6.72
N ILE A 89 11.93 -8.41 -6.09
CA ILE A 89 13.29 -7.88 -6.18
C ILE A 89 14.21 -8.73 -5.27
N PRO A 90 15.38 -9.20 -5.75
CA PRO A 90 16.34 -9.96 -4.95
C PRO A 90 16.76 -9.25 -3.66
N ASP A 91 16.83 -10.01 -2.57
CA ASP A 91 17.05 -9.51 -1.19
C ASP A 91 18.29 -8.61 -1.08
N LYS A 92 19.39 -9.02 -1.70
CA LYS A 92 20.65 -8.24 -1.74
C LYS A 92 20.42 -6.84 -2.32
N PHE A 93 19.68 -6.76 -3.43
CA PHE A 93 19.38 -5.47 -4.07
C PHE A 93 18.43 -4.63 -3.21
N ARG A 94 17.46 -5.25 -2.54
CA ARG A 94 16.52 -4.55 -1.64
C ARG A 94 17.21 -3.90 -0.45
N SER A 95 18.25 -4.52 0.09
CA SER A 95 19.03 -3.98 1.21
C SER A 95 20.08 -2.94 0.80
N GLU A 96 20.51 -2.91 -0.46
CA GLU A 96 21.53 -1.99 -0.95
C GLU A 96 20.96 -0.76 -1.67
N SER A 97 19.82 -0.91 -2.35
CA SER A 97 19.21 0.16 -3.14
C SER A 97 18.61 1.22 -2.22
N LYS A 98 19.16 2.43 -2.30
CA LYS A 98 18.65 3.58 -1.54
C LYS A 98 17.24 3.96 -2.02
N ILE A 99 16.94 3.75 -3.30
CA ILE A 99 15.62 4.07 -3.87
C ILE A 99 14.58 3.08 -3.36
N VAL A 100 14.84 1.78 -3.43
CA VAL A 100 13.90 0.75 -2.98
C VAL A 100 13.61 0.88 -1.48
N ILE A 101 14.63 1.13 -0.66
CA ILE A 101 14.47 1.39 0.78
C ILE A 101 13.65 2.66 1.02
N CYS A 102 13.95 3.74 0.32
CA CYS A 102 13.23 5.00 0.43
C CYS A 102 11.74 4.85 0.06
N MET A 103 11.45 4.14 -1.04
CA MET A 103 10.09 3.86 -1.48
C MET A 103 9.31 3.03 -0.48
N TYR A 104 9.91 1.94 0.02
CA TYR A 104 9.28 1.09 1.01
C TYR A 104 8.98 1.86 2.30
N SER A 105 9.94 2.67 2.77
CA SER A 105 9.76 3.54 3.94
C SER A 105 8.63 4.56 3.76
N LYS A 106 8.58 5.23 2.59
CA LYS A 106 7.50 6.16 2.27
C LYS A 106 6.14 5.49 2.22
N ALA A 107 6.00 4.38 1.50
CA ALA A 107 4.75 3.64 1.41
C ALA A 107 4.25 3.21 2.81
N LYS A 108 5.16 2.69 3.64
CA LYS A 108 4.89 2.35 5.04
C LYS A 108 4.41 3.57 5.85
N SER A 109 5.08 4.72 5.70
CA SER A 109 4.70 5.98 6.35
C SER A 109 3.32 6.48 5.94
N TYR A 110 2.97 6.42 4.65
CA TYR A 110 1.65 6.77 4.14
C TYR A 110 0.56 5.87 4.72
N ILE A 111 0.79 4.56 4.76
CA ILE A 111 -0.16 3.59 5.35
C ILE A 111 -0.39 3.90 6.83
N TYR A 112 0.66 4.10 7.62
CA TYR A 112 0.48 4.43 9.04
C TYR A 112 -0.22 5.77 9.26
N SER A 113 0.15 6.78 8.47
CA SER A 113 -0.48 8.11 8.56
C SER A 113 -1.98 8.01 8.23
N PHE A 114 -2.34 7.23 7.21
CA PHE A 114 -3.73 6.93 6.88
C PHE A 114 -4.45 6.25 8.05
N LEU A 115 -3.86 5.20 8.64
CA LEU A 115 -4.47 4.47 9.76
C LEU A 115 -4.72 5.36 10.98
N ILE A 116 -3.81 6.27 11.31
CA ILE A 116 -3.97 7.22 12.42
C ILE A 116 -5.17 8.14 12.15
N VAL A 117 -5.22 8.79 10.98
CA VAL A 117 -6.30 9.73 10.63
C VAL A 117 -7.64 9.01 10.50
N PHE A 118 -7.65 7.81 9.90
CA PHE A 118 -8.82 6.93 9.83
C PHE A 118 -9.39 6.60 11.21
N SER A 119 -8.51 6.28 12.17
CA SER A 119 -8.92 5.95 13.53
C SER A 119 -9.62 7.12 14.21
N LEU A 120 -9.15 8.35 13.99
CA LEU A 120 -9.75 9.58 14.52
C LEU A 120 -11.11 9.89 13.91
N ILE A 121 -11.26 9.71 12.58
CA ILE A 121 -12.52 9.95 11.87
C ILE A 121 -13.62 8.97 12.31
N SER A 122 -13.26 7.79 12.80
CA SER A 122 -14.22 6.77 13.24
C SER A 122 -15.10 7.19 14.42
N PHE A 123 -14.77 8.29 15.11
CA PHE A 123 -15.59 8.89 16.17
C PHE A 123 -16.65 9.89 15.65
N MET A 124 -16.67 10.18 14.34
CA MET A 124 -17.64 11.10 13.74
C MET A 124 -19.03 10.46 13.60
N HIS A 125 -20.06 11.29 13.46
CA HIS A 125 -21.41 10.82 13.18
C HIS A 125 -21.47 10.08 11.82
N SER A 126 -22.20 8.96 11.74
CA SER A 126 -22.25 8.04 10.58
C SER A 126 -22.36 8.71 9.20
N PHE A 127 -23.23 9.70 9.01
CA PHE A 127 -23.33 10.38 7.72
C PHE A 127 -22.05 11.15 7.35
N LEU A 128 -21.48 11.86 8.33
CA LEU A 128 -20.23 12.58 8.16
C LEU A 128 -19.05 11.62 8.02
N TYR A 129 -19.08 10.50 8.74
CA TYR A 129 -18.07 9.45 8.68
C TYR A 129 -17.86 8.95 7.25
N VAL A 130 -18.94 8.52 6.58
CA VAL A 130 -18.86 7.99 5.22
C VAL A 130 -18.31 9.02 4.24
N PHE A 131 -18.81 10.26 4.30
CA PHE A 131 -18.35 11.33 3.42
C PHE A 131 -16.87 11.65 3.66
N THR A 132 -16.47 11.83 4.93
CA THR A 132 -15.10 12.13 5.30
C THR A 132 -14.16 10.97 4.97
N LEU A 133 -14.59 9.72 5.09
CA LEU A 133 -13.81 8.54 4.72
C LEU A 133 -13.48 8.52 3.22
N ILE A 134 -14.46 8.80 2.35
CA ILE A 134 -14.25 8.86 0.90
C ILE A 134 -13.28 10.00 0.55
N VAL A 135 -13.46 11.17 1.14
CA VAL A 135 -12.58 12.33 0.92
C VAL A 135 -11.16 12.03 1.40
N LEU A 136 -11.01 11.44 2.59
CA LEU A 136 -9.72 11.04 3.14
C LEU A 136 -9.01 10.07 2.20
N TYR A 137 -9.72 9.05 1.72
CA TYR A 137 -9.18 8.04 0.81
C TYR A 137 -8.67 8.69 -0.48
N ALA A 138 -9.49 9.55 -1.10
CA ALA A 138 -9.12 10.26 -2.31
C ALA A 138 -7.90 11.17 -2.09
N LEU A 139 -7.84 11.91 -0.98
CA LEU A 139 -6.71 12.78 -0.65
C LEU A 139 -5.42 11.99 -0.42
N PHE A 140 -5.46 10.90 0.35
CA PHE A 140 -4.28 10.06 0.60
C PHE A 140 -3.78 9.41 -0.69
N LEU A 141 -4.69 8.92 -1.53
CA LEU A 141 -4.34 8.34 -2.83
C LEU A 141 -3.72 9.40 -3.76
N LEU A 142 -4.29 10.60 -3.82
CA LEU A 142 -3.75 11.70 -4.60
C LEU A 142 -2.36 12.11 -4.11
N LEU A 143 -2.18 12.31 -2.81
CA LEU A 143 -0.88 12.68 -2.22
C LEU A 143 0.18 11.59 -2.47
N TYR A 144 -0.19 10.33 -2.32
CA TYR A 144 0.68 9.20 -2.63
C TYR A 144 1.08 9.19 -4.11
N LEU A 145 0.12 9.35 -5.03
CA LEU A 145 0.41 9.38 -6.47
C LEU A 145 1.29 10.56 -6.86
N ILE A 146 1.03 11.76 -6.32
CA ILE A 146 1.89 12.93 -6.56
C ILE A 146 3.31 12.67 -6.06
N ASP A 147 3.47 12.18 -4.82
CA ASP A 147 4.80 11.96 -4.26
C ASP A 147 5.57 10.87 -5.04
N ILE A 148 4.92 9.74 -5.34
CA ILE A 148 5.52 8.64 -6.12
C ILE A 148 5.84 9.05 -7.56
N SER A 149 4.99 9.86 -8.22
CA SER A 149 5.20 10.28 -9.61
C SER A 149 6.48 11.09 -9.80
N ARG A 150 6.94 11.82 -8.78
CA ARG A 150 8.20 12.58 -8.80
C ARG A 150 9.42 11.71 -9.04
N TYR A 151 9.35 10.43 -8.67
CA TYR A 151 10.47 9.49 -8.79
C TYR A 151 10.51 8.75 -10.12
N LYS A 152 9.60 9.03 -11.09
CA LYS A 152 9.53 8.38 -12.42
C LYS A 152 9.76 6.86 -12.38
N LEU A 153 9.12 6.21 -11.40
CA LEU A 153 9.32 4.80 -11.06
C LEU A 153 8.74 3.82 -12.09
N SER A 154 8.04 4.34 -13.11
CA SER A 154 7.55 3.55 -14.25
C SER A 154 8.66 2.76 -14.92
N GLY A 155 9.90 3.27 -14.97
CA GLY A 155 11.05 2.54 -15.53
C GLY A 155 11.43 1.29 -14.73
N ILE A 156 11.48 1.39 -13.39
CA ILE A 156 11.80 0.27 -12.50
C ILE A 156 10.70 -0.80 -12.57
N VAL A 157 9.43 -0.37 -12.51
CA VAL A 157 8.28 -1.28 -12.61
C VAL A 157 8.22 -1.96 -13.97
N ALA A 158 8.49 -1.23 -15.07
CA ALA A 158 8.51 -1.80 -16.42
C ALA A 158 9.61 -2.85 -16.58
N VAL A 159 10.81 -2.62 -16.03
CA VAL A 159 11.92 -3.60 -16.06
C VAL A 159 11.57 -4.86 -15.26
N ILE A 160 10.97 -4.71 -14.07
CA ILE A 160 10.53 -5.87 -13.27
C ILE A 160 9.45 -6.66 -14.03
N GLN A 161 8.49 -5.97 -14.64
CA GLN A 161 7.40 -6.61 -15.39
C GLN A 161 7.89 -7.29 -16.69
N SER A 162 8.85 -6.69 -17.41
CA SER A 162 9.39 -7.30 -18.64
C SER A 162 10.14 -8.60 -18.33
N LEU A 163 10.97 -8.59 -17.28
CA LEU A 163 11.76 -9.77 -16.90
C LEU A 163 10.89 -10.89 -16.31
N LYS A 164 9.80 -10.54 -15.61
CA LYS A 164 8.79 -11.52 -15.18
C LYS A 164 8.15 -12.25 -16.37
N LYS A 165 7.95 -11.58 -17.51
CA LYS A 165 7.40 -12.21 -18.72
C LYS A 165 8.40 -13.14 -19.41
N GLU A 166 9.69 -12.78 -19.42
CA GLU A 166 10.76 -13.61 -20.00
C GLU A 166 10.99 -14.91 -19.22
N SER A 167 10.84 -14.92 -17.89
CA SER A 167 11.01 -16.14 -17.08
C SER A 167 9.97 -17.25 -17.31
N VAL A 168 8.96 -17.01 -18.16
CA VAL A 168 7.85 -17.94 -18.45
C VAL A 168 7.93 -18.51 -19.88
N SER A 169 8.97 -18.18 -20.66
CA SER A 169 9.26 -18.83 -21.95
C SER A 169 10.42 -19.81 -21.84
#